data_AF-A0A1H4U925-F1
#
_entry.id   AF-A0A1H4U925-F1
#
_cell.length_a   1.000
_cell.length_b   1.000
_cell.length_c   1.000
_cell.angle_alpha   90.00
_cell.angle_beta   90.00
_cell.angle_gamma   90.00
#
_symmetry.space_group_name_H-M   'P 1'
#
loop_
_entity.id
_entity.type
_entity.pdbx_description
1 polymer ?
#
loop_
_entity_poly.entity_id
_entity_poly.type
_entity_poly.pdbx_seq_one_letter_code
_entity_poly.pdbx_strand_id
1 'polypeptide(L)'
;MARPSKNPEEKRTIEYKIRFNEEENKLLNNLLDAYFIDKEKKGTIRPFIRQFLIQSSKGSNIYDQNMISKLVYEINKIGVNVNQVVRLMNQKNINKNNVNLEHDLKELNRIMHNMYLRVNEIIADNDSQNTI
;
A
#
# COMPACT_ATOMS: atom_id res chain seq x y z
N MET A 1 11.55 11.92 28.66
CA MET A 1 10.15 11.44 28.78
C MET A 1 10.10 9.98 28.36
N ALA A 2 9.65 9.07 29.24
CA ALA A 2 9.52 7.65 28.94
C ALA A 2 8.25 7.40 28.09
N ARG A 3 8.37 6.55 27.06
CA ARG A 3 7.24 6.17 26.20
C ARG A 3 6.25 5.32 27.01
N PRO A 4 4.93 5.63 26.99
CA PRO A 4 3.96 4.83 27.73
C PRO A 4 3.99 3.38 27.23
N SER A 5 4.10 2.45 28.16
CA SER A 5 4.03 1.01 27.91
C SER A 5 2.65 0.65 27.38
N LYS A 6 2.57 0.05 26.18
CA LYS A 6 1.30 -0.42 25.58
C LYS A 6 0.55 -1.36 26.53
N ASN A 7 -0.76 -1.12 26.66
CA ASN A 7 -1.70 -1.88 27.49
C ASN A 7 -1.56 -3.40 27.22
N PRO A 8 -1.52 -4.26 28.25
CA PRO A 8 -1.32 -5.70 28.08
C PRO A 8 -2.46 -6.38 27.31
N GLU A 9 -3.67 -5.83 27.33
CA GLU A 9 -4.82 -6.33 26.58
C GLU A 9 -4.72 -6.11 25.05
N GLU A 10 -3.90 -5.16 24.59
CA GLU A 10 -3.64 -4.96 23.15
C GLU A 10 -2.52 -5.87 22.60
N LYS A 11 -1.80 -6.57 23.48
CA LYS A 11 -0.70 -7.43 23.04
C LYS A 11 -1.26 -8.73 22.47
N ARG A 12 -0.81 -9.08 21.27
CA ARG A 12 -1.16 -10.32 20.58
C ARG A 12 -0.48 -11.50 21.27
N THR A 13 -1.18 -12.14 22.21
CA THR A 13 -0.66 -13.24 23.04
C THR A 13 -1.09 -14.62 22.57
N ILE A 14 -2.15 -14.71 21.74
CA ILE A 14 -2.69 -15.98 21.24
C ILE A 14 -1.93 -16.43 19.99
N GLU A 15 -1.43 -17.66 19.99
CA GLU A 15 -0.71 -18.27 18.87
C GLU A 15 -1.52 -19.41 18.26
N TYR A 16 -1.61 -19.43 16.93
CA TYR A 16 -2.15 -20.54 16.15
C TYR A 16 -1.05 -21.09 15.24
N LYS A 17 -0.86 -22.41 15.23
CA LYS A 17 0.04 -23.10 14.30
C LYS A 17 -0.77 -23.67 13.15
N ILE A 18 -0.50 -23.20 11.94
CA ILE A 18 -1.13 -23.67 10.71
C ILE A 18 -0.08 -24.45 9.92
N ARG A 19 -0.44 -25.65 9.47
CA ARG A 19 0.39 -26.48 8.58
C ARG A 19 -0.28 -26.50 7.22
N PHE A 20 0.52 -26.35 6.17
CA PHE A 20 0.08 -26.41 4.79
C PHE A 20 0.68 -27.64 4.13
N ASN A 21 -0.09 -28.30 3.27
CA ASN A 21 0.46 -29.25 2.30
C ASN A 21 1.06 -28.50 1.09
N GLU A 22 1.65 -29.23 0.13
CA GLU A 22 2.31 -28.59 -1.02
C GLU A 22 1.34 -27.79 -1.91
N GLU A 23 0.14 -28.30 -2.14
CA GLU A 23 -0.87 -27.65 -2.99
C GLU A 23 -1.46 -26.39 -2.31
N GLU A 24 -1.76 -26.48 -1.02
CA GLU A 24 -2.20 -25.34 -0.21
C GLU A 24 -1.11 -24.27 -0.11
N ASN A 25 0.15 -24.67 -0.03
CA ASN A 25 1.28 -23.73 -0.03
C ASN A 25 1.42 -23.03 -1.38
N LYS A 26 1.22 -23.73 -2.50
CA LYS A 26 1.15 -23.09 -3.83
C LYS A 26 0.02 -22.07 -3.90
N LEU A 27 -1.16 -22.42 -3.39
CA LEU A 27 -2.31 -21.51 -3.36
C LEU A 27 -2.05 -20.28 -2.48
N LEU A 28 -1.42 -20.46 -1.31
CA LEU A 28 -0.98 -19.36 -0.47
C LEU A 28 0.03 -18.45 -1.17
N ASN A 29 1.00 -19.03 -1.90
CA ASN A 29 1.97 -18.25 -2.66
C ASN A 29 1.29 -17.42 -3.77
N ASN A 30 0.37 -18.03 -4.52
CA ASN A 30 -0.40 -17.32 -5.55
C ASN A 30 -1.20 -16.16 -4.96
N LEU A 31 -1.80 -16.36 -3.77
CA LEU A 31 -2.48 -15.28 -3.05
C LEU A 31 -1.49 -14.17 -2.64
N LEU A 32 -0.36 -14.51 -2.03
CA LEU A 32 0.63 -13.52 -1.61
C LEU A 32 1.13 -12.68 -2.80
N ASP A 33 1.36 -13.32 -3.95
CA ASP A 33 1.76 -12.66 -5.20
C ASP A 33 0.64 -11.73 -5.72
N ALA A 34 -0.62 -12.17 -5.70
CA ALA A 34 -1.78 -11.36 -6.10
C ALA A 34 -2.00 -10.12 -5.22
N TYR A 35 -1.59 -10.17 -3.95
CA TYR A 35 -1.63 -9.04 -3.02
C TYR A 35 -0.30 -8.25 -2.98
N PHE A 36 0.65 -8.54 -3.88
CA PHE A 36 1.98 -7.92 -3.95
C PHE A 36 2.71 -7.94 -2.61
N ILE A 37 2.62 -9.06 -1.89
CA ILE A 37 3.23 -9.23 -0.58
C ILE A 37 4.59 -9.90 -0.75
N ASP A 38 5.62 -9.18 -0.32
CA ASP A 38 6.98 -9.70 -0.28
C ASP A 38 7.09 -10.84 0.76
N LYS A 39 7.31 -12.05 0.23
CA LYS A 39 7.48 -13.31 0.98
C LYS A 39 8.86 -13.45 1.63
N GLU A 40 9.87 -12.75 1.12
CA GLU A 40 11.23 -12.79 1.66
C GLU A 40 11.36 -11.93 2.93
N LYS A 41 10.48 -10.93 3.06
CA LYS A 41 10.42 -10.08 4.24
C LYS A 41 9.84 -10.81 5.44
N LYS A 42 10.67 -11.08 6.46
CA LYS A 42 10.20 -11.66 7.73
C LYS A 42 9.05 -10.84 8.32
N GLY A 43 7.94 -11.52 8.63
CA GLY A 43 6.80 -10.93 9.32
C GLY A 43 5.73 -10.30 8.43
N THR A 44 5.70 -10.55 7.12
CA THR A 44 4.61 -10.13 6.21
C THR A 44 3.48 -11.16 6.13
N ILE A 45 3.81 -12.46 6.14
CA ILE A 45 2.83 -13.55 6.00
C ILE A 45 1.86 -13.60 7.20
N ARG A 46 2.37 -13.49 8.43
CA ARG A 46 1.51 -13.56 9.65
C ARG A 46 0.48 -12.43 9.71
N PRO A 47 0.84 -11.14 9.47
CA PRO A 47 -0.15 -10.07 9.35
C PRO A 47 -1.14 -10.29 8.20
N PHE A 48 -0.69 -10.79 7.05
CA PHE A 48 -1.56 -11.06 5.92
C PHE A 48 -2.63 -12.10 6.25
N ILE A 49 -2.23 -13.29 6.72
CA ILE A 49 -3.17 -14.36 7.08
C ILE A 49 -4.18 -13.88 8.13
N ARG A 50 -3.71 -13.15 9.15
CA ARG A 50 -4.61 -12.59 10.17
C ARG A 50 -5.62 -11.62 9.56
N GLN A 51 -5.17 -10.71 8.70
CA GLN A 51 -6.04 -9.74 8.06
C GLN A 51 -7.04 -10.44 7.14
N PHE A 52 -6.58 -11.43 6.38
CA PHE A 52 -7.39 -12.25 5.50
C PHE A 52 -8.54 -12.91 6.27
N LEU A 53 -8.23 -13.57 7.39
CA LEU A 53 -9.24 -14.24 8.23
C LEU A 53 -10.23 -13.26 8.87
N ILE A 54 -9.77 -12.07 9.29
CA ILE A 54 -10.64 -11.04 9.90
C ILE A 54 -11.57 -10.40 8.86
N GLN A 55 -11.10 -10.23 7.62
CA GLN A 55 -11.89 -9.62 6.55
C GLN A 55 -12.85 -10.63 5.91
N SER A 56 -12.43 -11.88 5.75
CA SER A 56 -13.31 -12.97 5.31
C SER A 56 -14.47 -13.19 6.28
N SER A 57 -14.25 -13.02 7.60
CA SER A 57 -15.34 -13.11 8.59
C SER A 57 -16.30 -11.91 8.56
N LYS A 58 -15.94 -10.82 7.90
CA LYS A 58 -16.74 -9.58 7.80
C LYS A 58 -17.44 -9.42 6.46
N GLY A 59 -17.29 -10.37 5.53
CA GLY A 59 -17.87 -10.28 4.18
C GLY A 59 -17.27 -9.16 3.33
N SER A 60 -16.12 -8.59 3.73
CA SER A 60 -15.48 -7.47 3.02
C SER A 60 -14.32 -7.96 2.15
N ASN A 61 -14.29 -7.58 0.87
CA ASN A 61 -13.15 -7.86 0.00
C ASN A 61 -11.88 -7.15 0.49
N ILE A 62 -10.81 -7.92 0.66
CA ILE A 62 -9.50 -7.45 1.15
C ILE A 62 -8.91 -6.37 0.23
N TYR A 63 -9.22 -6.46 -1.06
CA TYR A 63 -8.78 -5.53 -2.11
C TYR A 63 -9.14 -4.08 -1.82
N ASP A 64 -10.33 -3.84 -1.27
CA ASP A 64 -10.98 -2.54 -1.43
C ASP A 64 -10.39 -1.46 -0.49
N GLN A 65 -10.16 -1.78 0.78
CA GLN A 65 -9.69 -0.77 1.75
C GLN A 65 -8.17 -0.69 1.91
N ASN A 66 -7.46 -1.82 1.87
CA ASN A 66 -6.04 -1.84 2.23
C ASN A 66 -5.12 -1.45 1.07
N MET A 67 -5.45 -1.83 -0.17
CA MET A 67 -4.67 -1.44 -1.35
C MET A 67 -4.77 0.07 -1.57
N ILE A 68 -5.98 0.62 -1.46
CA ILE A 68 -6.22 2.07 -1.56
C ILE A 68 -5.50 2.81 -0.41
N SER A 69 -5.60 2.33 0.84
CA SER A 69 -4.92 2.98 1.98
C SER A 69 -3.39 2.98 1.84
N LYS A 70 -2.80 1.87 1.36
CA LYS A 70 -1.36 1.78 1.11
C LYS A 70 -0.93 2.67 -0.06
N LEU A 71 -1.74 2.74 -1.11
CA LEU A 71 -1.50 3.62 -2.24
C LEU A 71 -1.55 5.09 -1.83
N VAL A 72 -2.59 5.50 -1.09
CA VAL A 72 -2.72 6.86 -0.54
C VAL A 72 -1.52 7.22 0.33
N TYR A 73 -1.02 6.28 1.13
CA TYR A 73 0.17 6.49 1.94
C TYR A 73 1.44 6.73 1.08
N GLU A 74 1.66 5.95 0.03
CA GLU A 74 2.80 6.14 -0.87
C GLU A 74 2.67 7.43 -1.70
N ILE A 75 1.46 7.76 -2.17
CA ILE A 75 1.18 9.06 -2.83
C ILE A 75 1.51 10.23 -1.88
N ASN A 76 1.11 10.14 -0.61
CA ASN A 76 1.42 11.18 0.37
C ASN A 76 2.93 11.35 0.59
N LYS A 77 3.71 10.26 0.59
CA LYS A 77 5.18 10.36 0.63
C LYS A 77 5.76 11.05 -0.60
N ILE A 78 5.25 10.72 -1.79
CA ILE A 78 5.66 11.37 -3.03
C ILE A 78 5.36 12.88 -2.94
N GLY A 79 4.15 13.25 -2.51
CA GLY A 79 3.77 14.65 -2.30
C GLY A 79 4.67 15.39 -1.31
N VAL A 80 5.08 14.73 -0.22
CA VAL A 80 6.04 15.30 0.74
C VAL A 80 7.40 15.57 0.09
N ASN A 81 7.92 14.62 -0.70
CA ASN A 81 9.19 14.78 -1.39
C ASN A 81 9.13 15.90 -2.43
N VAL A 82 8.03 16.01 -3.18
CA VAL A 82 7.79 17.11 -4.14
C VAL A 82 7.78 18.45 -3.41
N ASN A 83 7.06 18.56 -2.28
CA ASN A 83 7.04 19.78 -1.47
C ASN A 83 8.43 20.17 -0.95
N GLN A 84 9.26 19.18 -0.58
CA GLN A 84 10.64 19.43 -0.16
C GLN A 84 11.50 20.00 -1.30
N VAL A 85 11.39 19.42 -2.51
CA VAL A 85 12.10 19.91 -3.70
C VAL A 85 11.68 21.34 -4.03
N VAL A 86 10.38 21.63 -4.05
CA VAL A 86 9.86 22.99 -4.32
C VAL A 86 10.37 24.01 -3.29
N ARG A 87 10.36 23.66 -1.99
CA ARG A 87 10.90 24.52 -0.93
C ARG A 87 12.39 24.80 -1.10
N LEU A 88 13.19 23.77 -1.39
CA LEU A 88 14.63 23.91 -1.63
C LEU A 88 14.91 24.81 -2.84
N MET A 89 14.10 24.69 -3.89
CA MET A 89 14.23 25.54 -5.08
C MET A 89 13.92 27.02 -4.79
N ASN A 90 12.81 27.29 -4.10
CA ASN A 90 12.45 28.64 -3.69
C ASN A 90 13.51 29.25 -2.77
N GLN A 91 14.06 28.47 -1.85
CA GLN A 91 15.09 28.94 -0.93
C GLN A 91 16.42 29.25 -1.64
N LYS A 92 16.76 28.50 -2.70
CA LYS A 92 18.03 28.64 -3.41
C LYS A 92 17.97 29.49 -4.68
N ASN A 93 16.83 30.12 -5.01
CA ASN A 93 16.64 30.90 -6.25
C ASN A 93 17.10 30.15 -7.53
N ILE A 94 16.95 28.82 -7.57
CA ILE A 94 17.44 27.94 -8.67
C ILE A 94 16.62 28.14 -9.98
N ASN A 95 15.55 28.93 -9.92
CA ASN A 95 14.55 29.12 -10.98
C ASN A 95 15.06 29.63 -12.33
N LYS A 96 16.33 29.98 -12.52
CA LYS A 96 16.72 30.66 -13.77
C LYS A 96 17.01 29.73 -14.95
N ASN A 97 17.37 28.45 -14.80
CA ASN A 97 17.86 27.65 -15.96
C ASN A 97 17.78 26.10 -15.85
N ASN A 98 16.98 25.50 -14.97
CA ASN A 98 16.97 24.03 -14.85
C ASN A 98 15.84 23.36 -15.66
N VAL A 99 16.04 23.27 -16.98
CA VAL A 99 15.14 22.62 -17.96
C VAL A 99 14.79 21.17 -17.57
N ASN A 100 15.74 20.46 -16.94
CA ASN A 100 15.55 19.08 -16.47
C ASN A 100 14.48 18.98 -15.36
N LEU A 101 14.33 20.02 -14.56
CA LEU A 101 13.47 19.97 -13.39
C LEU A 101 12.00 20.28 -13.74
N GLU A 102 11.78 21.14 -14.73
CA GLU A 102 10.46 21.29 -15.34
C GLU A 102 10.01 20.00 -16.04
N HIS A 103 10.94 19.32 -16.72
CA HIS A 103 10.70 18.01 -17.31
C HIS A 103 10.33 16.96 -16.24
N ASP A 104 11.11 16.85 -15.16
CA ASP A 104 10.87 15.89 -14.09
C ASP A 104 9.54 16.14 -13.36
N LEU A 105 9.15 17.40 -13.16
CA LEU A 105 7.85 17.75 -12.59
C LEU A 105 6.69 17.41 -13.52
N LYS A 106 6.83 17.64 -14.83
CA LYS A 106 5.83 17.22 -15.83
C LYS A 106 5.69 15.70 -15.85
N GLU A 107 6.79 14.98 -15.78
CA GLU A 107 6.78 13.52 -15.83
C GLU A 107 6.20 12.91 -14.55
N LEU A 108 6.51 13.48 -13.37
CA LEU A 108 5.85 13.12 -12.11
C LEU A 108 4.34 13.35 -12.18
N ASN A 109 3.90 14.48 -12.73
CA ASN A 109 2.48 14.79 -12.85
C ASN A 109 1.76 13.83 -13.81
N ARG A 110 2.41 13.46 -14.92
CA ARG A 110 1.92 12.45 -15.86
C ARG A 110 1.76 11.08 -15.20
N ILE A 111 2.76 10.64 -14.43
CA ILE A 111 2.73 9.36 -13.72
C ILE A 111 1.61 9.36 -12.67
N MET A 112 1.48 10.43 -11.88
CA MET A 112 0.39 10.55 -10.90
C MET A 112 -0.99 10.52 -11.56
N HIS A 113 -1.16 11.20 -12.70
CA HIS A 113 -2.41 11.16 -13.45
C HIS A 113 -2.75 9.77 -13.98
N ASN A 114 -1.76 9.05 -14.53
CA ASN A 114 -1.94 7.67 -14.99
C ASN A 114 -2.27 6.72 -13.83
N MET A 115 -1.66 6.91 -12.67
CA MET A 115 -2.01 6.14 -11.47
C MET A 115 -3.45 6.40 -11.04
N TYR A 116 -3.88 7.67 -11.02
CA TYR A 116 -5.26 8.04 -10.70
C TYR A 116 -6.28 7.39 -11.66
N LEU A 117 -6.03 7.43 -12.97
CA LEU A 117 -6.89 6.78 -13.96
C LEU A 117 -6.95 5.27 -13.73
N ARG A 118 -5.80 4.63 -13.50
CA ARG A 118 -5.75 3.18 -13.30
C ARG A 118 -6.46 2.72 -12.03
N VAL A 119 -6.40 3.52 -10.96
CA VAL A 119 -7.14 3.24 -9.72
C VAL A 119 -8.64 3.33 -9.96
N ASN A 120 -9.10 4.36 -10.68
CA ASN A 120 -10.51 4.52 -10.99
C ASN A 120 -11.04 3.41 -11.90
N GLU A 121 -10.24 2.94 -12.87
CA GLU A 121 -10.58 1.75 -13.68
C GLU A 121 -10.78 0.52 -12.78
N ILE A 122 -9.87 0.26 -11.84
CA ILE A 122 -9.97 -0.87 -10.91
C ILE A 122 -11.22 -0.74 -10.02
N ILE A 123 -11.56 0.45 -9.54
CA ILE A 123 -12.77 0.67 -8.73
C ILE A 123 -14.02 0.38 -9.56
N ALA A 124 -14.10 0.88 -10.81
CA ALA A 124 -15.24 0.66 -11.70
C ALA A 124 -15.41 -0.82 -12.11
N ASP A 125 -14.30 -1.54 -12.31
CA ASP A 125 -14.32 -2.98 -12.62
C ASP A 125 -14.81 -3.82 -11.43
N ASN A 126 -14.47 -3.41 -10.19
CA ASN A 126 -14.94 -4.09 -8.97
C ASN A 126 -16.44 -3.85 -8.70
N ASP A 127 -16.96 -2.65 -9.00
CA ASP A 127 -18.41 -2.36 -8.87
C ASP A 127 -19.24 -3.18 -9.88
N SER A 128 -18.70 -3.43 -11.07
CA SER A 128 -19.36 -4.21 -12.12
C SER A 128 -19.44 -5.72 -11.79
N GLN A 129 -18.53 -6.25 -10.97
CA GLN A 129 -18.50 -7.66 -10.55
C GLN A 129 -19.40 -7.97 -9.34
N ASN A 130 -19.94 -6.96 -8.66
CA ASN A 130 -20.84 -7.12 -7.50
C ASN A 130 -22.35 -7.12 -7.86
N THR A 131 -22.70 -7.25 -9.14
CA THR A 131 -24.11 -7.21 -9.62
C THR A 131 -24.59 -8.56 -10.16
N ILE A 132 -24.15 -9.67 -9.58
CA ILE A 132 -24.70 -11.03 -9.80
C ILE A 132 -24.91 -11.72 -8.46
#